data_AF-A0A2U2TTS0-F1
#
_entry.id   AF-A0A2U2TTS0-F1
#
_cell.length_a   1.000
_cell.length_b   1.000
_cell.length_c   1.000
_cell.angle_alpha   90.00
_cell.angle_beta   90.00
_cell.angle_gamma   90.00
#
_symmetry.space_group_name_H-M   'P 1'
#
loop_
_entity.id
_entity.type
_entity.pdbx_description
1 polymer ?
#
loop_
_entity_poly.entity_id
_entity_poly.type
_entity_poly.pdbx_seq_one_letter_code
_entity_poly.pdbx_strand_id
1 'polypeptide(L)'
;VQMLDRLESEILADRVSEESRRWLASCGLTVEQIQNQMDPVYTPARKIHLYHCDHRGLPLALVSTEGATEWCAEYDEWGNLLNEENP
;
A
#
# COMPACT_ATOMS: atom_id res chain seq x y z
N VAL A 1 25.15 9.07 -11.22
CA VAL A 1 24.00 8.64 -10.38
C VAL A 1 22.81 9.59 -10.58
N GLN A 2 22.97 10.91 -10.42
CA GLN A 2 21.88 11.90 -10.61
C GLN A 2 21.06 11.80 -11.92
N MET A 3 21.67 11.44 -13.05
CA MET A 3 20.96 11.34 -14.33
C MET A 3 20.05 10.10 -14.41
N LEU A 4 20.45 8.99 -13.78
CA LEU A 4 19.66 7.76 -13.71
C LEU A 4 18.50 7.95 -12.73
N ASP A 5 18.75 8.54 -11.56
CA ASP A 5 17.71 8.85 -10.57
C ASP A 5 16.63 9.79 -11.15
N ARG A 6 17.06 10.77 -11.97
CA ARG A 6 16.15 11.65 -12.72
C ARG A 6 15.32 10.87 -13.74
N LEU A 7 15.96 10.02 -14.54
CA LEU A 7 15.27 9.22 -15.56
C LEU A 7 14.25 8.27 -14.93
N GLU A 8 14.62 7.59 -13.83
CA GLU A 8 13.73 6.73 -13.07
C GLU A 8 12.49 7.51 -12.58
N SER A 9 12.70 8.68 -11.97
CA SER A 9 11.60 9.55 -11.52
C SER A 9 10.69 9.99 -12.67
N GLU A 10 11.27 10.33 -13.83
CA GLU A 10 10.52 10.72 -15.02
C GLU A 10 9.70 9.57 -15.61
N ILE A 11 10.25 8.35 -15.61
CA ILE A 11 9.56 7.14 -16.06
C ILE A 11 8.40 6.81 -15.12
N LEU A 12 8.62 6.85 -13.81
CA LEU A 12 7.57 6.60 -12.80
C LEU A 12 6.43 7.61 -12.88
N ALA A 13 6.73 8.84 -13.27
CA ALA A 13 5.75 9.90 -13.45
C ALA A 13 5.06 9.88 -14.83
N ASP A 14 5.44 8.96 -15.73
CA ASP A 14 5.03 8.90 -17.13
C ASP A 14 5.28 10.24 -17.89
N ARG A 15 6.41 10.89 -17.58
CA ARG A 15 6.80 12.22 -18.09
C ARG A 15 8.28 12.30 -18.46
N VAL A 16 8.75 11.37 -19.30
CA VAL A 16 10.14 11.34 -19.79
C VAL A 16 10.47 12.57 -20.63
N SER A 17 11.52 13.29 -20.23
CA SER A 17 11.95 14.51 -20.92
C SER A 17 12.64 14.21 -22.25
N GLU A 18 12.63 15.17 -23.17
CA GLU A 18 13.35 15.05 -24.46
C GLU A 18 14.86 14.90 -24.29
N GLU A 19 15.43 15.50 -23.23
CA GLU A 19 16.84 15.35 -22.88
C GLU A 19 17.15 13.88 -22.52
N SER A 20 16.34 13.28 -21.65
CA SER A 20 16.43 11.87 -21.27
C SER A 20 16.22 10.94 -22.47
N ARG A 21 15.27 11.24 -23.36
CA ARG A 21 15.04 10.47 -24.60
C ARG A 21 16.25 10.49 -25.53
N ARG A 22 16.87 11.66 -25.73
CA ARG A 22 18.08 11.80 -26.56
C ARG A 22 19.27 11.07 -25.95
N TRP A 23 19.42 11.14 -24.63
CA TRP A 23 20.47 10.41 -23.94
C TRP A 23 20.29 8.90 -24.10
N LEU A 24 19.08 8.37 -23.89
CA LEU A 24 18.76 6.96 -24.12
C LEU A 24 19.05 6.54 -25.56
N ALA A 25 18.63 7.33 -26.55
CA ALA A 25 18.91 7.08 -27.96
C ALA A 25 20.41 7.05 -28.26
N SER A 26 21.21 7.94 -27.64
CA SER A 26 22.68 7.93 -27.77
C SER A 26 23.33 6.67 -27.20
N CYS A 27 22.67 6.03 -26.22
CA CYS A 27 23.07 4.75 -25.64
C CYS A 27 22.48 3.55 -26.40
N GLY A 28 21.64 3.77 -27.42
CA GLY A 28 20.94 2.71 -28.15
C GLY A 28 19.80 2.05 -27.37
N LEU A 29 19.25 2.75 -26.37
CA LEU A 29 18.19 2.27 -25.49
C LEU A 29 16.88 3.03 -25.73
N THR A 30 15.77 2.37 -25.42
CA THR A 30 14.41 2.95 -25.47
C THR A 30 13.82 3.08 -24.06
N VAL A 31 12.82 3.94 -23.91
CA VAL A 31 12.10 4.12 -22.63
C VAL A 31 11.44 2.81 -22.19
N GLU A 32 10.83 2.07 -23.13
CA GLU A 32 10.17 0.79 -22.87
C GLU A 32 11.17 -0.27 -22.35
N GLN A 33 12.37 -0.34 -22.94
CA GLN A 33 13.41 -1.27 -22.46
C GLN A 33 13.84 -0.96 -21.02
N ILE A 34 13.98 0.33 -20.66
CA ILE A 34 14.31 0.72 -19.29
C ILE A 34 13.14 0.43 -18.35
N GLN A 35 11.92 0.78 -18.73
CA GLN A 35 10.70 0.47 -17.96
C GLN A 35 10.60 -1.02 -17.62
N ASN A 36 10.91 -1.90 -18.58
CA ASN A 36 10.88 -3.35 -18.38
C ASN A 36 12.04 -3.89 -17.51
N GLN A 37 13.09 -3.11 -17.26
CA GLN A 37 14.21 -3.46 -16.38
C GLN A 37 14.06 -2.91 -14.96
N MET A 38 13.15 -1.96 -14.76
CA MET A 38 12.90 -1.37 -13.45
C MET A 38 12.20 -2.37 -12.53
N ASP A 39 12.54 -2.30 -11.25
CA ASP A 39 11.77 -3.01 -10.24
C ASP A 39 10.33 -2.46 -10.21
N PRO A 40 9.32 -3.33 -10.00
CA PRO A 40 7.95 -2.87 -9.87
C PRO A 40 7.83 -1.92 -8.68
N VAL A 41 7.08 -0.83 -8.87
CA VAL A 41 6.77 0.09 -7.77
C VAL A 41 6.08 -0.68 -6.65
N TYR A 42 6.66 -0.62 -5.46
CA TYR A 42 6.04 -1.18 -4.28
C TYR A 42 4.70 -0.46 -4.01
N THR A 43 3.61 -1.15 -4.32
CA THR A 43 2.25 -0.73 -3.98
C THR A 43 1.78 -1.60 -2.82
N PRO A 44 1.85 -1.11 -1.57
CA PRO A 44 1.43 -1.91 -0.43
C PRO A 44 -0.05 -2.25 -0.58
N ALA A 45 -0.37 -3.54 -0.52
CA ALA A 45 -1.76 -3.97 -0.40
C ALA A 45 -2.34 -3.37 0.90
N ARG A 46 -3.40 -2.58 0.76
CA ARG A 46 -4.11 -1.98 1.91
C ARG A 46 -5.35 -2.81 2.17
N LYS A 47 -5.44 -3.44 3.34
CA LYS A 47 -6.68 -4.05 3.83
C LYS A 47 -7.35 -3.10 4.81
N ILE A 48 -8.63 -2.81 4.60
CA ILE A 48 -9.45 -2.04 5.52
C ILE A 48 -10.15 -3.03 6.46
N HIS A 49 -10.06 -2.79 7.76
CA HIS A 49 -10.76 -3.54 8.79
C HIS A 49 -11.78 -2.63 9.47
N LEU A 50 -13.02 -3.08 9.62
CA LEU A 50 -14.08 -2.31 10.26
C LEU A 50 -14.24 -2.82 11.70
N TYR A 51 -13.79 -2.02 12.66
CA TYR A 51 -13.98 -2.34 14.08
C TYR A 51 -15.16 -1.58 14.65
N HIS A 52 -16.01 -2.28 15.40
CA HIS A 52 -16.91 -1.66 16.36
C HIS A 52 -16.15 -1.50 17.67
N CYS A 53 -15.98 -0.25 18.12
CA CYS A 53 -15.34 0.04 19.40
C CYS A 53 -16.34 0.62 20.40
N ASP A 54 -16.09 0.37 21.68
CA ASP A 54 -16.80 1.06 22.75
C ASP A 54 -16.31 2.52 22.91
N HIS A 55 -16.89 3.24 23.87
CA HIS A 55 -16.56 4.65 24.14
C HIS A 55 -15.12 4.86 24.69
N ARG A 56 -14.44 3.79 25.14
CA ARG A 56 -13.04 3.82 25.58
C ARG A 56 -12.08 3.56 24.41
N GLY A 57 -12.60 3.13 23.27
CA GLY A 57 -11.83 2.76 22.09
C GLY A 57 -11.42 1.29 22.08
N LEU A 58 -11.97 0.44 22.96
CA LEU A 58 -11.69 -1.00 22.93
C LEU A 58 -12.45 -1.67 21.78
N PRO A 59 -11.78 -2.51 20.97
CA PRO A 59 -12.41 -3.17 19.84
C PRO A 59 -13.31 -4.31 20.32
N LEU A 60 -14.62 -4.15 20.22
CA LEU A 60 -15.60 -5.18 20.63
C LEU A 60 -15.91 -6.18 19.51
N ALA A 61 -15.81 -5.75 18.24
CA ALA A 61 -16.06 -6.63 17.11
C ALA A 61 -15.31 -6.21 15.85
N LEU A 62 -14.88 -7.20 15.06
CA LEU A 62 -14.48 -7.02 13.67
C LEU A 62 -15.69 -7.35 12.79
N VAL A 63 -16.02 -6.45 11.87
CA VAL A 63 -17.16 -6.57 10.98
C VAL A 63 -16.68 -6.65 9.54
N SER A 64 -17.22 -7.61 8.77
CA SER A 64 -16.97 -7.73 7.35
C SER A 64 -17.62 -6.60 6.56
N THR A 65 -17.28 -6.46 5.28
CA THR A 65 -17.93 -5.48 4.39
C THR A 65 -19.42 -5.75 4.18
N GLU A 66 -19.87 -6.97 4.42
CA GLU A 66 -21.26 -7.42 4.33
C GLU A 66 -22.02 -7.26 5.66
N GLY A 67 -21.35 -6.76 6.71
CA GLY A 67 -21.95 -6.56 8.02
C GLY A 67 -21.94 -7.79 8.93
N ALA A 68 -21.26 -8.87 8.55
CA ALA A 68 -21.10 -10.05 9.40
C ALA A 68 -20.04 -9.84 10.46
N THR A 69 -20.26 -10.34 11.67
CA THR A 69 -19.23 -10.36 12.72
C THR A 69 -18.21 -11.46 12.41
N GLU A 70 -16.97 -11.07 12.14
CA GLU A 70 -15.85 -11.99 11.91
C GLU A 70 -15.07 -12.31 13.19
N TRP A 71 -15.21 -11.46 14.22
CA TRP A 71 -14.58 -11.63 15.53
C TRP A 71 -15.29 -10.75 16.54
N CYS A 72 -15.36 -11.16 17.80
CA CYS A 72 -15.80 -10.30 18.90
C CYS A 72 -15.05 -10.57 20.20
N ALA A 73 -15.02 -9.56 21.07
CA ALA A 73 -14.43 -9.64 22.39
C ALA A 73 -15.20 -8.82 23.41
N GLU A 74 -15.18 -9.30 24.64
CA GLU A 74 -15.72 -8.62 25.81
C GLU A 74 -14.59 -8.30 26.78
N TYR A 75 -14.62 -7.08 27.33
CA TYR A 75 -13.60 -6.60 28.26
C TYR A 75 -14.25 -6.10 29.54
N ASP A 76 -13.54 -6.25 30.66
CA ASP A 76 -13.91 -5.59 31.91
C ASP A 76 -13.65 -4.07 31.85
N GLU A 77 -13.94 -3.37 32.95
CA GLU A 77 -13.79 -1.92 33.06
C GLU A 77 -12.33 -1.42 32.93
N TRP A 78 -11.36 -2.31 33.17
CA TRP A 78 -9.94 -2.01 33.04
C TRP A 78 -9.35 -2.45 31.70
N GLY A 79 -10.16 -3.00 30.81
CA GLY A 79 -9.75 -3.47 29.48
C GLY A 79 -9.15 -4.87 29.49
N ASN A 80 -9.33 -5.65 30.55
CA ASN A 80 -8.91 -7.05 30.56
C ASN A 80 -9.94 -7.90 29.80
N LEU A 81 -9.45 -8.81 28.96
CA LEU A 81 -10.29 -9.70 28.16
C LEU A 81 -11.06 -10.68 29.07
N LEU A 82 -12.39 -10.68 28.93
CA LEU A 82 -13.29 -11.59 29.62
C LEU A 82 -13.72 -12.74 28.74
N ASN A 83 -14.01 -12.45 27.46
CA ASN A 83 -14.43 -13.43 26.47
C ASN A 83 -13.97 -13.03 25.06
N GLU A 84 -13.81 -14.00 24.18
CA GLU A 84 -13.46 -13.81 22.77
C GLU A 84 -14.15 -14.90 21.94
N GLU A 85 -14.81 -14.51 20.85
CA GLU A 85 -15.33 -15.45 19.85
C GLU A 85 -14.75 -15.14 18.48
N ASN A 86 -14.32 -16.20 17.79
CA ASN A 86 -13.77 -16.15 16.43
C ASN A 86 -14.44 -17.27 15.61
N PRO A 87 -15.58 -16.97 14.95
CA PRO A 87 -16.36 -17.93 14.17
C PRO A 87 -15.56 -18.63 13.05
#